data_AF-A0A845TYY9-F1
#
_entry.id   AF-A0A845TYY9-F1
#
_cell.length_a   1.000
_cell.length_b   1.000
_cell.length_c   1.000
_cell.angle_alpha   90.00
_cell.angle_beta   90.00
_cell.angle_gamma   90.00
#
_symmetry.space_group_name_H-M   'P 1'
#
loop_
_entity.id
_entity.type
_entity.pdbx_description
1 polymer ?
#
loop_
_entity_poly.entity_id
_entity_poly.type
_entity_poly.pdbx_seq_one_letter_code
_entity_poly.pdbx_strand_id
1 'polypeptide(L)' 'MAKVRQFVIDERGVKVAVVLDIAEYEKLLEDLDDLQAIQEYEEAKASGETAIPLEQALSEIRSHRK' A
#
# COMPACT_ATOMS: atom_id res chain seq x y z
N MET A 1 -17.96 -23.13 3.00
CA MET A 1 -18.75 -22.66 4.16
C MET A 1 -18.77 -21.15 4.13
N ALA A 2 -19.89 -20.49 4.44
CA ALA A 2 -19.95 -19.03 4.44
C ALA A 2 -19.07 -18.48 5.58
N LYS A 3 -18.12 -17.59 5.26
CA LYS A 3 -17.32 -16.87 6.26
C LYS A 3 -18.23 -15.94 7.05
N VAL A 4 -18.45 -16.24 8.32
CA VAL A 4 -19.22 -15.37 9.23
C VAL A 4 -18.28 -14.26 9.71
N ARG A 5 -18.57 -13.01 9.34
CA ARG A 5 -17.80 -11.84 9.80
C ARG A 5 -18.25 -11.48 11.22
N GLN A 6 -17.29 -11.36 12.13
CA GLN A 6 -17.52 -10.97 13.52
C GLN A 6 -17.18 -9.49 13.69
N PHE A 7 -18.02 -8.75 14.41
CA PHE A 7 -17.85 -7.32 14.63
C PHE A 7 -17.85 -7.00 16.13
N VAL A 8 -17.03 -6.03 16.53
CA VAL A 8 -17.11 -5.39 17.85
C VAL A 8 -18.03 -4.19 17.74
N ILE A 9 -18.97 -4.08 18.69
CA ILE A 9 -20.02 -3.05 18.70
C ILE A 9 -19.83 -2.18 19.94
N ASP A 10 -19.99 -0.86 19.79
CA ASP A 10 -19.97 0.11 20.91
C ASP A 10 -21.28 0.09 21.72
N GLU A 11 -21.33 0.85 22.81
CA GLU A 11 -22.49 0.95 23.70
C GLU A 11 -23.77 1.47 23.01
N ARG A 12 -23.63 2.13 21.86
CA ARG A 12 -24.75 2.68 21.07
C ARG A 12 -25.20 1.73 19.96
N GLY A 13 -24.61 0.54 19.87
CA GLY A 13 -24.95 -0.43 18.82
C GLY A 13 -24.20 -0.21 17.50
N VAL A 14 -23.16 0.62 17.47
CA VAL A 14 -22.38 0.93 16.26
C VAL A 14 -21.19 -0.02 16.13
N LYS A 15 -20.98 -0.61 14.95
CA LYS A 15 -19.80 -1.45 14.66
C LYS A 15 -18.54 -0.59 14.62
N VAL A 16 -17.58 -0.88 15.49
CA VAL A 16 -16.33 -0.12 15.62
C VAL A 16 -15.08 -0.92 15.25
N ALA A 17 -15.17 -2.26 15.24
CA ALA A 17 -14.09 -3.11 14.73
C ALA A 17 -14.64 -4.38 14.09
N VAL A 18 -13.79 -5.08 13.33
CA VAL A 18 -14.07 -6.37 12.70
C VAL A 18 -12.96 -7.35 13.06
N VAL A 19 -13.33 -8.60 13.33
CA VAL A 19 -12.38 -9.71 13.49
C VAL A 19 -12.26 -10.43 12.16
N LEU A 20 -11.04 -10.53 11.66
CA LEU A 20 -10.69 -11.19 10.41
C LEU A 20 -9.75 -12.36 10.70
N ASP A 21 -9.82 -13.41 9.88
CA ASP A 21 -8.77 -14.42 9.89
C ASP A 21 -7.44 -13.78 9.48
N ILE A 22 -6.34 -14.25 10.06
CA ILE A 22 -5.02 -13.65 9.82
C ILE A 22 -4.66 -13.63 8.32
N ALA A 23 -4.98 -14.69 7.58
CA ALA A 23 -4.73 -14.76 6.14
C ALA A 23 -5.57 -13.75 5.32
N GLU A 24 -6.78 -13.40 5.79
CA GLU A 24 -7.59 -12.36 5.13
C GLU A 24 -7.04 -10.96 5.44
N TYR A 25 -6.54 -10.74 6.66
CA TYR A 25 -5.87 -9.50 7.03
C TYR A 25 -4.55 -9.31 6.25
N GLU A 26 -3.70 -10.33 6.18
CA GLU A 26 -2.43 -10.27 5.44
C GLU A 26 -2.67 -9.99 3.95
N LYS A 27 -3.65 -10.67 3.35
CA LYS A 27 -4.04 -10.39 1.97
C LYS A 27 -4.52 -8.95 1.77
N LEU A 28 -5.28 -8.40 2.70
CA LEU A 28 -5.71 -7.00 2.63
C LEU A 28 -4.52 -6.04 2.66
N LEU A 29 -3.49 -6.34 3.46
CA LEU A 29 -2.26 -5.53 3.49
C LEU A 29 -1.51 -5.61 2.16
N GLU A 30 -1.37 -6.80 1.59
CA GLU A 30 -0.75 -7.01 0.27
C GLU A 30 -1.50 -6.25 -0.83
N ASP A 31 -2.83 -6.38 -0.87
CA ASP A 31 -3.67 -5.67 -1.85
C ASP A 31 -3.53 -4.13 -1.71
N LEU A 32 -3.30 -3.61 -0.49
CA LEU A 32 -3.08 -2.18 -0.26
C LEU A 32 -1.69 -1.71 -0.71
N ASP A 33 -0.65 -2.52 -0.51
CA ASP A 33 0.72 -2.23 -0.97
C ASP A 33 0.77 -2.18 -2.50
N ASP A 34 0.11 -3.13 -3.16
CA ASP A 34 -0.03 -3.15 -4.63
C ASP A 34 -0.75 -1.90 -5.14
N LEU A 35 -1.81 -1.45 -4.46
CA LEU A 35 -2.51 -0.22 -4.81
C LEU A 35 -1.64 1.03 -4.60
N GLN A 36 -0.83 1.07 -3.56
CA GLN A 36 0.10 2.16 -3.33
C GLN A 36 1.16 2.23 -4.43
N ALA A 37 1.72 1.09 -4.85
CA ALA A 37 2.68 1.04 -5.96
C ALA A 37 2.10 1.59 -7.27
N ILE A 38 0.80 1.35 -7.54
CA ILE A 38 0.11 1.93 -8.70
C ILE A 38 0.04 3.46 -8.58
N GLN A 39 -0.32 3.98 -7.41
CA GLN A 39 -0.40 5.44 -7.18
C GLN A 39 0.96 6.10 -7.35
N GLU A 40 2.01 5.53 -6.75
CA GLU A 40 3.38 6.03 -6.89
C GLU A 40 3.85 6.02 -8.35
N TYR A 41 3.50 4.98 -9.11
CA TYR A 41 3.77 4.94 -10.55
C TYR A 41 3.03 6.03 -11.33
N GLU A 42 1.76 6.29 -11.01
CA GLU A 42 0.98 7.37 -11.64
C GLU A 42 1.57 8.75 -11.34
N GLU A 43 1.97 8.99 -10.08
CA GLU A 43 2.64 10.22 -9.66
C GLU A 43 4.00 10.40 -10.37
N ALA A 44 4.82 9.35 -10.41
CA ALA A 44 6.10 9.36 -11.10
C ALA A 44 5.92 9.65 -12.60
N LYS A 45 4.89 9.08 -13.23
CA LYS A 45 4.57 9.36 -14.64
C LYS A 45 4.08 10.79 -14.85
N ALA A 46 3.33 11.35 -13.89
CA ALA A 46 2.80 12.71 -13.96
C ALA A 46 3.84 13.80 -13.61
N SER A 47 4.94 13.43 -12.95
CA SER A 47 6.00 14.34 -12.49
C SER A 47 6.64 15.18 -13.60
N GLY A 48 6.58 14.70 -14.85
CA GLY A 48 7.26 15.32 -15.98
C GLY A 48 8.78 15.09 -16.00
N GLU A 49 9.27 14.17 -15.17
CA GLU A 49 10.67 13.73 -15.18
C GLU A 49 11.06 13.16 -16.55
N THR A 50 12.28 13.47 -16.97
CA THR A 50 12.84 12.98 -18.23
C THR A 50 13.75 11.78 -17.98
N ALA A 51 13.76 10.85 -18.92
CA ALA A 51 14.66 9.71 -18.85
C ALA A 51 16.12 10.17 -18.88
N ILE A 52 16.88 9.81 -17.84
CA ILE A 52 18.32 10.03 -17.75
C ILE A 52 19.09 8.75 -18.06
N PRO A 53 20.36 8.83 -18.51
CA PRO A 53 21.21 7.66 -18.68
C PRO A 53 21.41 6.88 -17.36
N LEU A 54 21.49 5.55 -17.44
CA LEU A 54 21.65 4.67 -16.27
C LEU A 54 22.84 5.08 -15.36
N GLU A 55 23.98 5.43 -15.97
CA GLU A 55 25.18 5.85 -15.23
C GLU A 55 24.92 7.12 -14.40
N GLN A 56 24.13 8.05 -14.93
CA GLN A 56 23.73 9.26 -14.21
C GLN A 56 22.81 8.91 -13.03
N ALA A 57 21.79 8.08 -13.26
CA ALA A 57 20.87 7.65 -12.20
C ALA A 57 21.60 6.95 -11.05
N LEU A 58 22.54 6.06 -11.34
CA LEU A 58 23.34 5.36 -10.33
C LEU A 58 24.24 6.33 -9.54
N SER A 59 24.80 7.35 -10.20
CA SER A 59 25.59 8.39 -9.54
C SER A 59 24.75 9.20 -8.56
N GLU A 60 23.55 9.63 -8.97
CA GLU A 60 22.61 10.39 -8.14
C GLU A 60 22.10 9.59 -6.94
N ILE A 61 21.77 8.31 -7.11
CA ILE A 61 21.34 7.45 -5.99
C ILE A 61 22.47 7.27 -4.96
N ARG A 62 23.71 7.08 -5.42
CA ARG A 62 24.88 6.90 -4.55
C ARG A 62 25.24 8.18 -3.78
N SER A 63 25.03 9.36 -4.37
CA SER A 63 25.32 10.63 -3.69
C SER A 63 24.31 10.93 -2.57
N HIS A 64 23.04 10.55 -2.73
CA HIS A 64 21.99 10.74 -1.72
C HIS A 64 22.03 9.73 -0.56
N ARG A 65 22.77 8.62 -0.67
CA ARG A 65 22.95 7.61 0.40
C ARG A 65 24.18 7.85 1.29
N LYS A 66 24.90 8.97 1.13
CA LYS A 66 26.06 9.32 1.96
C LYS A 66 25.70 10.14 3.19
#